data_AF-G4YV55-F1
#
_entry.id   AF-G4YV55-F1
#
_cell.length_a   1.000
_cell.length_b   1.000
_cell.length_c   1.000
_cell.angle_alpha   90.00
_cell.angle_beta   90.00
_cell.angle_gamma   90.00
#
_symmetry.space_group_name_H-M   'P 1'
#
loop_
_entity.id
_entity.type
_entity.pdbx_description
1 polymer ?
#
loop_
_entity_poly.entity_id
_entity_poly.type
_entity_poly.pdbx_seq_one_letter_code
_entity_poly.pdbx_strand_id
1 'polypeptide(L)'
;MKTAKGKKKDPKDALGRLVRDLKEKPTLCPVKSYPGATLARRSTDTSLPTEWSYNNEAVAAKITQLFGRWAKWSREGGRVTTSQGAFVLEQRPIKPAVRMPDVAYTLRDEKDRGLDRTQMWTYRGEPFDPSFVVEIDKLSGRGSQRRALNSKMRYEYFRHGVQLGWLIDPRPGHYKMYEYYLNERGQVKCSDDTAWRDLDGRDVLPGFTLTSTDLEMVLDQDPGSSSEEEVDFACPERGCGKRMRSRGAWAAHAEWHRAECARRKHLAKRASN
;
A
#
# COMPACT_ATOMS: atom_id res chain seq x y z
N MET A 1 48.85 10.30 -35.84
CA MET A 1 48.24 9.52 -34.74
C MET A 1 46.73 9.67 -34.81
N LYS A 2 45.99 8.58 -35.03
CA LYS A 2 44.51 8.59 -35.13
C LYS A 2 43.91 8.63 -33.73
N THR A 3 43.18 9.70 -33.40
CA THR A 3 42.41 9.80 -32.16
C THR A 3 41.15 8.91 -32.25
N ALA A 4 41.04 7.96 -31.34
CA ALA A 4 39.88 7.08 -31.22
C ALA A 4 38.66 7.88 -30.72
N LYS A 5 37.67 8.07 -31.59
CA LYS A 5 36.32 8.52 -31.19
C LYS A 5 35.69 7.44 -30.30
N GLY A 6 35.57 7.70 -29.01
CA GLY A 6 34.76 6.88 -28.10
C GLY A 6 33.30 6.86 -28.57
N LYS A 7 32.82 5.70 -29.02
CA LYS A 7 31.39 5.47 -29.29
C LYS A 7 30.61 5.68 -27.99
N LYS A 8 29.78 6.74 -27.91
CA LYS A 8 28.71 6.82 -26.90
C LYS A 8 27.77 5.64 -27.14
N LYS A 9 27.69 4.72 -26.17
CA LYS A 9 26.73 3.60 -26.20
C LYS A 9 25.31 4.17 -26.07
N ASP A 10 24.42 3.74 -26.95
CA ASP A 10 23.03 4.21 -27.02
C ASP A 10 22.25 3.73 -25.77
N PRO A 11 21.58 4.62 -25.01
CA PRO A 11 20.76 4.25 -23.85
C PRO A 11 19.69 3.21 -24.15
N LYS A 12 19.18 3.15 -25.38
CA LYS A 12 18.16 2.15 -25.80
C LYS A 12 18.70 0.72 -25.78
N ASP A 13 19.98 0.55 -26.06
CA ASP A 13 20.66 -0.75 -26.09
C ASP A 13 20.93 -1.28 -24.67
N ALA A 14 21.22 -0.40 -23.71
CA ALA A 14 21.36 -0.78 -22.30
C ALA A 14 20.03 -1.25 -21.69
N LEU A 15 18.93 -0.56 -22.00
CA LEU A 15 17.59 -0.92 -21.53
C LEU A 15 17.10 -2.25 -22.14
N GLY A 16 17.36 -2.46 -23.44
CA GLY A 16 17.02 -3.70 -24.13
C GLY A 16 17.73 -4.93 -23.54
N ARG A 17 18.98 -4.77 -23.11
CA ARG A 17 19.74 -5.84 -22.41
C ARG A 17 19.17 -6.12 -21.02
N LEU A 18 18.84 -5.08 -20.25
CA LEU A 18 18.25 -5.24 -18.91
C LEU A 18 16.91 -5.98 -18.96
N VAL A 19 16.04 -5.66 -19.93
CA VAL A 19 14.73 -6.33 -20.09
C VAL A 19 14.88 -7.79 -20.46
N ARG A 20 15.90 -8.15 -21.26
CA ARG A 20 16.21 -9.54 -21.60
C ARG A 20 16.70 -10.32 -20.39
N ASP A 21 17.65 -9.74 -19.66
CA ASP A 21 18.22 -10.36 -18.47
C ASP A 21 17.17 -10.57 -17.37
N LEU A 22 16.21 -9.65 -17.20
CA LEU A 22 15.08 -9.80 -16.28
C LEU A 22 14.16 -10.99 -16.60
N LYS A 23 14.09 -11.40 -17.87
CA LYS A 23 13.25 -12.52 -18.30
C LYS A 23 13.95 -13.86 -18.23
N GLU A 24 15.27 -13.86 -18.39
CA GLU A 24 16.04 -15.08 -18.63
C GLU A 24 16.93 -15.47 -17.44
N LYS A 25 17.23 -14.55 -16.53
CA LYS A 25 18.16 -14.81 -15.42
C LYS A 25 17.46 -14.81 -14.06
N PRO A 26 17.74 -15.81 -13.21
CA PRO A 26 17.24 -15.83 -11.82
C PRO A 26 17.92 -14.78 -10.94
N THR A 27 19.08 -14.27 -11.34
CA THR A 27 19.82 -13.20 -10.66
C THR A 27 20.41 -12.23 -11.67
N LEU A 28 20.22 -10.92 -11.44
CA LEU A 28 20.72 -9.87 -12.33
C LEU A 28 22.18 -9.53 -12.05
N CYS A 29 22.89 -9.10 -13.09
CA CYS A 29 24.25 -8.57 -12.96
C CYS A 29 24.26 -7.21 -12.22
N PRO A 30 25.41 -6.80 -11.64
CA PRO A 30 25.54 -5.52 -10.95
C PRO A 30 25.13 -4.32 -11.83
N VAL A 31 24.55 -3.27 -11.23
CA VAL A 31 24.03 -2.07 -11.91
C VAL A 31 25.04 -1.41 -12.85
N LYS A 32 26.34 -1.51 -12.54
CA LYS A 32 27.46 -1.01 -13.37
C LYS A 32 27.51 -1.66 -14.76
N SER A 33 26.82 -2.78 -14.98
CA SER A 33 26.76 -3.49 -16.26
C SER A 33 25.76 -2.90 -17.26
N TYR A 34 24.92 -1.93 -16.86
CA TYR A 34 23.91 -1.29 -17.74
C TYR A 34 24.06 0.25 -17.78
N PRO A 35 25.12 0.78 -18.43
CA PRO A 35 25.35 2.22 -18.49
C PRO A 35 24.21 2.95 -19.25
N GLY A 36 23.55 3.90 -18.59
CA GLY A 36 22.43 4.67 -19.14
C GLY A 36 21.03 4.20 -18.70
N ALA A 37 20.92 3.05 -18.03
CA ALA A 37 19.68 2.64 -17.38
C ALA A 37 19.60 3.28 -15.98
N THR A 38 18.86 4.38 -15.85
CA THR A 38 18.55 4.96 -14.54
C THR A 38 17.32 4.23 -13.99
N LEU A 39 17.52 3.30 -13.05
CA LEU A 39 16.44 3.01 -12.11
C LEU A 39 16.22 4.29 -11.31
N ALA A 40 15.00 4.82 -11.32
CA ALA A 40 14.56 5.69 -10.24
C ALA A 40 14.49 4.82 -8.97
N ARG A 41 15.66 4.56 -8.38
CA ARG A 41 15.77 4.06 -7.03
C ARG A 41 15.04 5.08 -6.16
N ARG A 42 14.10 4.62 -5.30
CA ARG A 42 13.82 5.34 -4.05
C ARG A 42 15.19 5.75 -3.51
N SER A 43 15.33 7.03 -3.19
CA SER A 43 16.51 7.61 -2.57
C SER A 43 17.17 6.62 -1.63
N THR A 44 18.17 5.86 -2.11
CA THR A 44 19.07 5.11 -1.23
C THR A 44 20.12 6.11 -0.81
N ASP A 45 19.66 7.11 -0.06
CA ASP A 45 20.52 7.87 0.80
C ASP A 45 20.86 6.91 1.94
N THR A 46 22.02 6.27 1.84
CA THR A 46 22.61 5.34 2.83
C THR A 46 22.97 6.03 4.15
N SER A 47 22.36 7.17 4.46
CA SER A 47 22.52 7.93 5.71
C SER A 47 21.27 7.91 6.60
N LEU A 48 20.19 7.24 6.19
CA LEU A 48 18.99 7.12 7.02
C LEU A 48 19.10 5.91 7.95
N PRO A 49 18.84 6.06 9.26
CA PRO A 49 18.80 4.92 10.18
C PRO A 49 17.82 3.86 9.66
N THR A 50 18.26 2.61 9.61
CA THR A 50 17.47 1.42 9.22
C THR A 50 16.14 1.31 9.97
N GLU A 51 16.11 1.85 11.19
CA GLU A 51 14.95 1.98 12.06
C GLU A 51 13.80 2.82 11.44
N TRP A 52 14.12 3.83 10.63
CA TRP A 52 13.10 4.69 10.01
C TRP A 52 12.35 3.98 8.87
N SER A 53 13.06 3.24 8.00
CA SER A 53 12.39 2.43 6.97
C SER A 53 11.47 1.37 7.57
N TYR A 54 11.88 0.79 8.70
CA TYR A 54 11.10 -0.22 9.40
C TYR A 54 9.78 0.34 9.96
N ASN A 55 9.83 1.48 10.65
CA ASN A 55 8.62 2.09 11.24
C ASN A 55 7.62 2.55 10.17
N ASN A 56 8.09 3.09 9.04
CA ASN A 56 7.21 3.41 7.92
C ASN A 56 6.49 2.15 7.38
N GLU A 57 7.22 1.03 7.26
CA GLU A 57 6.65 -0.24 6.80
C GLU A 57 5.68 -0.83 7.84
N ALA A 58 5.98 -0.73 9.13
CA ALA A 58 5.09 -1.15 10.22
C ALA A 58 3.77 -0.34 10.21
N VAL A 59 3.84 0.98 10.02
CA VAL A 59 2.67 1.85 9.85
C VAL A 59 1.87 1.45 8.61
N ALA A 60 2.53 1.22 7.47
CA ALA A 60 1.86 0.76 6.24
C ALA A 60 1.14 -0.59 6.45
N ALA A 61 1.78 -1.53 7.15
CA ALA A 61 1.22 -2.83 7.46
C ALA A 61 -0.01 -2.72 8.38
N LYS A 62 0.06 -1.87 9.41
CA LYS A 62 -1.08 -1.62 10.31
C LYS A 62 -2.25 -0.98 9.59
N ILE A 63 -2.01 0.03 8.76
CA ILE A 63 -3.05 0.67 7.93
C ILE A 63 -3.70 -0.36 7.01
N THR A 64 -2.89 -1.19 6.35
CA THR A 64 -3.37 -2.29 5.49
C THR A 64 -4.23 -3.28 6.27
N GLN A 65 -3.81 -3.67 7.47
CA GLN A 65 -4.57 -4.55 8.35
C GLN A 65 -5.92 -3.94 8.74
N LEU A 66 -5.94 -2.65 9.11
CA LEU A 66 -7.16 -1.92 9.45
C LEU A 66 -8.14 -1.89 8.27
N PHE A 67 -7.67 -1.55 7.07
CA PHE A 67 -8.50 -1.58 5.88
C PHE A 67 -8.97 -2.98 5.51
N GLY A 68 -8.10 -3.98 5.60
CA GLY A 68 -8.45 -5.37 5.32
C GLY A 68 -9.55 -5.88 6.25
N ARG A 69 -9.53 -5.46 7.53
CA ARG A 69 -10.63 -5.70 8.46
C ARG A 69 -11.87 -4.93 8.00
N TRP A 70 -11.81 -3.62 7.85
CA TRP A 70 -12.97 -2.81 7.45
C TRP A 70 -13.64 -3.33 6.16
N ALA A 71 -12.89 -3.56 5.08
CA ALA A 71 -13.41 -4.02 3.79
C ALA A 71 -14.12 -5.39 3.88
N LYS A 72 -13.77 -6.21 4.88
CA LYS A 72 -14.43 -7.49 5.14
C LYS A 72 -15.78 -7.33 5.85
N TRP A 73 -15.92 -6.31 6.70
CA TRP A 73 -17.12 -6.10 7.53
C TRP A 73 -18.11 -5.10 6.93
N SER A 74 -17.64 -4.12 6.15
CA SER A 74 -18.47 -3.04 5.58
C SER A 74 -19.46 -3.53 4.51
N ARG A 75 -19.32 -4.77 4.01
CA ARG A 75 -20.10 -5.33 2.88
C ARG A 75 -19.96 -4.58 1.55
N GLU A 76 -19.26 -3.44 1.52
CA GLU A 76 -18.94 -2.65 0.32
C GLU A 76 -18.05 -3.42 -0.68
N GLY A 77 -17.34 -4.45 -0.23
CA GLY A 77 -16.36 -5.16 -1.05
C GLY A 77 -15.11 -4.30 -1.31
N GLY A 78 -14.30 -4.67 -2.29
CA GLY A 78 -13.04 -4.00 -2.63
C GLY A 78 -11.79 -4.83 -2.35
N ARG A 79 -10.65 -4.37 -2.88
CA ARG A 79 -9.33 -4.98 -2.66
C ARG A 79 -8.41 -3.95 -2.05
N VAL A 80 -7.76 -4.33 -0.95
CA VAL A 80 -6.67 -3.57 -0.33
C VAL A 80 -5.36 -4.14 -0.87
N THR A 81 -4.49 -3.28 -1.36
CA THR A 81 -3.18 -3.63 -1.91
C THR A 81 -2.10 -2.80 -1.26
N THR A 82 -0.95 -3.40 -0.98
CA THR A 82 0.24 -2.73 -0.46
C THR A 82 1.21 -2.37 -1.58
N SER A 83 2.26 -1.63 -1.22
CA SER A 83 3.44 -1.19 -2.00
C SER A 83 4.16 -2.21 -2.90
N GLN A 84 3.60 -3.41 -3.11
CA GLN A 84 4.05 -4.42 -4.07
C GLN A 84 3.14 -4.56 -5.31
N GLY A 85 1.93 -3.99 -5.28
CA GLY A 85 1.08 -3.88 -6.46
C GLY A 85 1.45 -2.65 -7.28
N ALA A 86 1.70 -2.81 -8.58
CA ALA A 86 1.98 -1.67 -9.44
C ALA A 86 0.73 -1.26 -10.24
N PHE A 87 0.45 0.03 -10.25
CA PHE A 87 -0.77 0.64 -10.79
C PHE A 87 -0.40 1.35 -12.09
N VAL A 88 -0.99 0.93 -13.21
CA VAL A 88 -0.78 1.61 -14.50
C VAL A 88 -1.82 2.71 -14.60
N LEU A 89 -1.48 3.95 -14.24
CA LEU A 89 -2.45 5.06 -14.30
C LEU A 89 -2.68 5.56 -15.74
N GLU A 90 -1.73 5.31 -16.65
CA GLU A 90 -1.83 5.72 -18.05
C GLU A 90 -1.11 4.71 -18.96
N GLN A 91 -1.82 4.22 -19.99
CA GLN A 91 -1.22 3.43 -21.07
C GLN A 91 -0.61 4.37 -22.12
N ARG A 92 0.68 4.67 -22.00
CA ARG A 92 1.41 5.38 -23.06
C ARG A 92 2.08 4.40 -24.03
N PRO A 93 2.22 4.75 -25.32
CA PRO A 93 2.79 3.85 -26.35
C PRO A 93 4.23 3.37 -26.08
N ILE A 94 4.98 4.07 -25.21
CA ILE A 94 6.42 3.85 -25.02
C ILE A 94 6.76 3.38 -23.59
N LYS A 95 6.04 3.81 -22.56
CA LYS A 95 6.22 3.34 -21.17
C LYS A 95 4.96 3.60 -20.34
N PRO A 96 4.32 2.56 -19.77
CA PRO A 96 3.20 2.77 -18.85
C PRO A 96 3.65 3.54 -17.61
N ALA A 97 2.84 4.51 -17.18
CA ALA A 97 3.09 5.25 -15.94
C ALA A 97 2.69 4.36 -14.76
N VAL A 98 3.62 3.50 -14.35
CA VAL A 98 3.45 2.61 -13.19
C VAL A 98 3.68 3.42 -11.91
N ARG A 99 2.73 3.39 -10.98
CA ARG A 99 2.83 3.97 -9.63
C ARG A 99 2.60 2.92 -8.58
N MET A 100 3.16 3.12 -7.40
CA MET A 100 3.10 2.18 -6.28
C MET A 100 2.95 3.03 -5.01
N PRO A 101 1.71 3.35 -4.59
CA PRO A 101 1.47 3.94 -3.27
C PRO A 101 1.85 2.94 -2.17
N ASP A 102 2.06 3.43 -0.95
CA ASP A 102 2.38 2.56 0.18
C ASP A 102 1.18 1.67 0.56
N VAL A 103 -0.03 2.24 0.48
CA VAL A 103 -1.30 1.53 0.58
C VAL A 103 -2.26 2.06 -0.47
N ALA A 104 -3.03 1.18 -1.11
CA ALA A 104 -4.16 1.58 -1.93
C ALA A 104 -5.38 0.71 -1.65
N TYR A 105 -6.55 1.31 -1.87
CA TYR A 105 -7.82 0.61 -1.89
C TYR A 105 -8.52 0.89 -3.22
N THR A 106 -9.01 -0.19 -3.82
CA THR A 106 -9.83 -0.15 -5.02
C THR A 106 -11.20 -0.69 -4.67
N LEU A 107 -12.23 0.12 -4.90
CA LEU A 107 -13.61 -0.29 -4.79
C LEU A 107 -13.93 -1.35 -5.85
N ARG A 108 -14.65 -2.40 -5.46
CA ARG A 108 -15.02 -3.48 -6.38
C ARG A 108 -16.31 -3.11 -7.11
N ASP A 109 -16.19 -2.52 -8.29
CA ASP A 109 -17.32 -2.21 -9.16
C ASP A 109 -17.69 -3.36 -10.11
N GLU A 110 -18.66 -3.14 -11.01
CA GLU A 110 -19.08 -4.13 -12.00
C GLU A 110 -18.00 -4.44 -13.04
N LYS A 111 -17.06 -3.51 -13.30
CA LYS A 111 -15.95 -3.71 -14.24
C LYS A 111 -14.96 -4.73 -13.69
N ASP A 112 -14.70 -4.68 -12.38
CA ASP A 112 -13.82 -5.63 -11.67
C ASP A 112 -14.42 -7.06 -11.58
N ARG A 113 -15.74 -7.22 -11.85
CA ARG A 113 -16.40 -8.53 -11.97
C ARG A 113 -16.26 -9.17 -13.35
N GLY A 114 -15.93 -8.38 -14.38
CA GLY A 114 -15.79 -8.82 -15.77
C GLY A 114 -14.36 -9.19 -16.18
N LEU A 115 -13.36 -8.92 -15.34
CA LEU A 115 -11.96 -9.24 -15.64
C LEU A 115 -11.73 -10.76 -15.69
N ASP A 116 -11.13 -11.24 -16.77
CA ASP A 116 -10.71 -12.64 -16.84
C ASP A 116 -9.51 -12.92 -15.92
N ARG A 117 -9.25 -14.20 -15.64
CA ARG A 117 -8.17 -14.62 -14.73
C ARG A 117 -6.81 -14.10 -15.22
N THR A 118 -6.52 -14.14 -16.51
CA THR A 118 -5.27 -13.66 -17.11
C THR A 118 -5.11 -12.15 -17.00
N GLN A 119 -6.19 -11.37 -17.13
CA GLN A 119 -6.17 -9.92 -16.94
C GLN A 119 -5.87 -9.55 -15.48
N MET A 120 -6.43 -10.28 -14.51
CA MET A 120 -6.09 -10.11 -13.10
C MET A 120 -4.61 -10.39 -12.77
N TRP A 121 -3.95 -11.25 -13.54
CA TRP A 121 -2.56 -11.69 -13.31
C TRP A 121 -1.53 -10.99 -14.21
N THR A 122 -1.94 -10.11 -15.13
CA THR A 122 -1.04 -9.42 -16.06
C THR A 122 -1.25 -7.91 -16.06
N TYR A 123 -0.17 -7.14 -16.16
CA TYR A 123 -0.18 -5.68 -16.38
C TYR A 123 -0.84 -5.22 -17.69
N ARG A 124 -1.48 -6.13 -18.45
CA ARG A 124 -1.96 -5.91 -19.81
C ARG A 124 -3.48 -5.74 -19.92
N GLY A 125 -4.22 -5.76 -18.82
CA GLY A 125 -5.67 -5.53 -18.82
C GLY A 125 -6.04 -4.40 -17.85
N GLU A 126 -6.44 -3.27 -18.43
CA GLU A 126 -6.93 -2.02 -17.82
C GLU A 126 -6.11 -1.36 -16.67
N PRO A 127 -6.00 -0.02 -16.65
CA PRO A 127 -5.53 0.73 -15.49
C PRO A 127 -6.23 0.27 -14.21
N PHE A 128 -5.51 -0.36 -13.29
CA PHE A 128 -6.01 -0.54 -11.94
C PHE A 128 -6.03 0.84 -11.29
N ASP A 129 -7.23 1.39 -11.13
CA ASP A 129 -7.50 2.76 -10.71
C ASP A 129 -7.95 2.76 -9.23
N PRO A 130 -7.06 3.06 -8.28
CA PRO A 130 -7.42 3.07 -6.87
C PRO A 130 -8.35 4.25 -6.59
N SER A 131 -9.41 4.03 -5.81
CA SER A 131 -10.26 5.12 -5.32
C SER A 131 -9.62 5.83 -4.11
N PHE A 132 -8.72 5.16 -3.42
CA PHE A 132 -8.04 5.66 -2.22
C PHE A 132 -6.56 5.26 -2.17
N VAL A 133 -5.69 6.18 -1.72
CA VAL A 133 -4.22 5.96 -1.61
C VAL A 133 -3.62 6.55 -0.34
N VAL A 134 -2.55 5.92 0.16
CA VAL A 134 -1.72 6.43 1.26
C VAL A 134 -0.25 6.44 0.84
N GLU A 135 0.46 7.51 1.18
CA GLU A 135 1.92 7.59 1.12
C GLU A 135 2.47 7.94 2.50
N ILE A 136 3.56 7.27 2.89
CA ILE A 136 4.20 7.40 4.20
C ILE A 136 5.65 7.81 3.96
N ASP A 137 5.99 9.04 4.32
CA ASP A 137 7.32 9.60 4.06
C ASP A 137 7.62 10.78 4.98
N LYS A 138 8.82 11.34 4.86
CA LYS A 138 9.25 12.57 5.50
C LYS A 138 8.58 13.77 4.83
N LEU A 139 7.65 14.41 5.53
CA LEU A 139 6.87 15.55 5.06
C LEU A 139 7.39 16.89 5.61
N SER A 140 8.28 16.88 6.59
CA SER A 140 8.90 18.10 7.13
C SER A 140 10.42 17.99 7.33
N GLY A 141 11.08 19.14 7.42
CA GLY A 141 12.52 19.25 7.65
C GLY A 141 13.39 18.99 6.41
N ARG A 142 14.69 18.86 6.61
CA ARG A 142 15.70 18.67 5.54
C ARG A 142 15.45 17.38 4.76
N GLY A 143 15.20 17.46 3.47
CA GLY A 143 14.89 16.28 2.64
C GLY A 143 13.41 15.90 2.63
N SER A 144 12.52 16.81 3.06
CA SER A 144 11.07 16.66 2.93
C SER A 144 10.64 16.32 1.49
N GLN A 145 9.85 15.25 1.36
CA GLN A 145 9.16 14.82 0.15
C GLN A 145 7.81 15.50 -0.04
N ARG A 146 7.40 16.40 0.86
CA ARG A 146 6.07 17.05 0.86
C ARG A 146 5.69 17.66 -0.47
N ARG A 147 6.61 18.38 -1.13
CA ARG A 147 6.35 19.02 -2.44
C ARG A 147 6.19 17.98 -3.55
N ALA A 148 7.05 16.96 -3.57
CA ALA A 148 6.97 15.89 -4.56
C ALA A 148 5.67 15.09 -4.40
N LEU A 149 5.33 14.70 -3.17
CA LEU A 149 4.10 13.96 -2.87
C LEU A 149 2.83 14.82 -3.06
N ASN A 150 2.86 16.13 -2.82
CA ASN A 150 1.75 17.02 -3.19
C ASN A 150 1.48 17.00 -4.69
N SER A 151 2.55 17.08 -5.50
CA SER A 151 2.43 17.01 -6.95
C SER A 151 1.91 15.65 -7.41
N LYS A 152 2.43 14.57 -6.82
CA LYS A 152 1.97 13.20 -7.06
C LYS A 152 0.48 13.05 -6.77
N MET A 153 0.02 13.51 -5.59
CA MET A 153 -1.40 13.52 -5.23
C MET A 153 -2.24 14.27 -6.26
N ARG A 154 -1.89 15.53 -6.56
CA ARG A 154 -2.73 16.41 -7.41
C ARG A 154 -2.74 16.05 -8.89
N TYR A 155 -1.59 15.63 -9.42
CA TYR A 155 -1.40 15.52 -10.87
C TYR A 155 -1.26 14.09 -11.37
N GLU A 156 -1.06 13.13 -10.46
CA GLU A 156 -0.94 11.73 -10.83
C GLU A 156 -2.12 10.97 -10.24
N TYR A 157 -2.32 10.98 -8.93
CA TYR A 157 -3.40 10.22 -8.32
C TYR A 157 -4.79 10.79 -8.63
N PHE A 158 -5.08 12.03 -8.25
CA PHE A 158 -6.43 12.59 -8.40
C PHE A 158 -6.86 12.87 -9.85
N ARG A 159 -5.90 12.89 -10.80
CA ARG A 159 -6.22 12.95 -12.23
C ARG A 159 -6.62 11.59 -12.82
N HIS A 160 -6.28 10.52 -12.11
CA HIS A 160 -6.50 9.14 -12.52
C HIS A 160 -7.32 8.46 -11.42
N GLY A 161 -8.53 8.96 -11.18
CA GLY A 161 -9.61 8.29 -10.45
C GLY A 161 -9.54 8.23 -8.91
N VAL A 162 -8.41 8.57 -8.29
CA VAL A 162 -8.32 8.69 -6.83
C VAL A 162 -9.24 9.80 -6.31
N GLN A 163 -10.03 9.48 -5.28
CA GLN A 163 -11.00 10.39 -4.67
C GLN A 163 -10.63 10.83 -3.25
N LEU A 164 -9.83 10.03 -2.55
CA LEU A 164 -9.31 10.32 -1.21
C LEU A 164 -7.82 9.89 -1.13
N GLY A 165 -6.99 10.71 -0.49
CA GLY A 165 -5.57 10.40 -0.35
C GLY A 165 -4.97 10.93 0.94
N TRP A 166 -4.13 10.15 1.60
CA TRP A 166 -3.45 10.55 2.83
C TRP A 166 -1.93 10.58 2.65
N LEU A 167 -1.28 11.63 3.18
CA LEU A 167 0.17 11.65 3.39
C LEU A 167 0.43 11.63 4.88
N ILE A 168 1.27 10.71 5.34
CA ILE A 168 1.54 10.50 6.77
C ILE A 168 3.05 10.59 7.01
N ASP A 169 3.44 11.41 7.99
CA ASP A 169 4.81 11.47 8.52
C ASP A 169 4.80 10.93 9.96
N PRO A 170 5.16 9.65 10.16
CA PRO A 170 5.13 9.01 11.48
C PRO A 170 6.44 9.21 12.25
N ARG A 171 7.31 10.14 11.84
CA ARG A 171 8.59 10.33 12.54
C ARG A 171 8.37 11.07 13.86
N PRO A 172 9.03 10.64 14.95
CA PRO A 172 8.98 11.34 16.23
C PRO A 172 9.31 12.84 16.07
N GLY A 173 8.49 13.70 16.69
CA GLY A 173 8.63 15.17 16.59
C GLY A 173 8.24 15.79 15.24
N HIS A 174 7.77 14.98 14.28
CA HIS A 174 7.35 15.41 12.95
C HIS A 174 5.95 14.91 12.56
N TYR A 175 5.18 14.38 13.52
CA TYR A 175 3.84 13.85 13.32
C TYR A 175 2.95 14.82 12.54
N LYS A 176 2.73 14.49 11.26
CA LYS A 176 2.00 15.30 10.29
C LYS A 176 1.12 14.38 9.46
N MET A 177 -0.13 14.79 9.26
CA MET A 177 -1.05 14.12 8.35
C MET A 177 -1.65 15.12 7.38
N TYR A 178 -1.62 14.81 6.09
CA TYR A 178 -2.29 15.62 5.07
C TYR A 178 -3.37 14.80 4.41
N GLU A 179 -4.58 15.34 4.44
CA GLU A 179 -5.74 14.73 3.79
C GLU A 179 -6.03 15.45 2.47
N TYR A 180 -6.13 14.68 1.40
CA TYR A 180 -6.55 15.11 0.08
C TYR A 180 -7.91 14.52 -0.26
N TYR A 181 -8.81 15.34 -0.78
CA TYR A 181 -10.16 14.91 -1.16
C TYR A 181 -10.69 15.74 -2.33
N LEU A 182 -11.69 15.22 -3.02
CA LEU A 182 -12.46 15.98 -4.01
C LEU A 182 -13.53 16.82 -3.30
N ASN A 183 -13.58 18.12 -3.60
CA ASN A 183 -14.72 18.94 -3.18
C ASN A 183 -15.96 18.67 -4.07
N GLU A 184 -17.08 19.33 -3.77
CA GLU A 184 -18.34 19.21 -4.52
C GLU A 184 -18.21 19.51 -6.02
N ARG A 185 -17.16 20.23 -6.44
CA ARG A 185 -16.87 20.57 -7.84
C ARG A 185 -15.91 19.59 -8.51
N GLY A 186 -15.57 18.47 -7.85
CA GLY A 186 -14.59 17.50 -8.34
C GLY A 186 -13.15 18.04 -8.37
N GLN A 187 -12.83 19.08 -7.58
CA GLN A 187 -11.49 19.66 -7.52
C GLN A 187 -10.74 19.12 -6.29
N VAL A 188 -9.48 18.73 -6.50
CA VAL A 188 -8.62 18.25 -5.42
C VAL A 188 -8.27 19.38 -4.43
N LYS A 189 -8.68 19.16 -3.19
CA LYS A 189 -8.34 19.99 -2.02
C LYS A 189 -7.38 19.21 -1.12
N CYS A 190 -6.57 19.95 -0.37
CA CYS A 190 -5.77 19.45 0.73
C CYS A 190 -6.31 20.14 1.97
N SER A 191 -6.62 19.40 3.03
CA SER A 191 -7.02 19.98 4.31
C SER A 191 -5.91 20.88 4.86
N ASP A 192 -6.29 22.01 5.45
CA ASP A 192 -5.38 22.94 6.11
C ASP A 192 -4.98 22.44 7.51
N ASP A 193 -5.81 21.57 8.10
CA ASP A 193 -5.43 20.84 9.30
C ASP A 193 -4.38 19.79 8.94
N THR A 194 -3.19 19.93 9.52
CA THR A 194 -2.06 19.03 9.30
C THR A 194 -1.62 18.31 10.57
N ALA A 195 -2.36 18.47 11.66
CA ALA A 195 -2.07 17.84 12.93
C ALA A 195 -2.18 16.33 12.81
N TRP A 196 -1.42 15.63 13.64
CA TRP A 196 -1.60 14.20 13.88
C TRP A 196 -2.95 13.99 14.57
N ARG A 197 -3.87 13.31 13.89
CA ARG A 197 -5.27 13.21 14.29
C ARG A 197 -5.94 12.03 13.61
N ASP A 198 -7.18 11.76 14.01
CA ASP A 198 -8.02 10.78 13.34
C ASP A 198 -8.38 11.22 11.92
N LEU A 199 -8.25 10.31 10.95
CA LEU A 199 -8.58 10.56 9.55
C LEU A 199 -9.84 9.79 9.16
N ASP A 200 -10.87 10.54 8.74
CA ASP A 200 -12.14 9.97 8.30
C ASP A 200 -12.07 9.46 6.85
N GLY A 201 -12.68 8.30 6.63
CA GLY A 201 -12.76 7.63 5.34
C GLY A 201 -13.65 8.31 4.31
N ARG A 202 -14.45 9.30 4.73
CA ARG A 202 -15.44 10.03 3.93
C ARG A 202 -16.34 9.07 3.15
N ASP A 203 -16.85 9.52 2.02
CA ASP A 203 -17.69 8.72 1.12
C ASP A 203 -16.91 7.59 0.42
N VAL A 204 -15.57 7.66 0.43
CA VAL A 204 -14.72 6.66 -0.25
C VAL A 204 -14.56 5.39 0.60
N LEU A 205 -14.55 5.54 1.93
CA LEU A 205 -14.46 4.45 2.89
C LEU A 205 -15.53 4.64 3.99
N PRO A 206 -16.81 4.38 3.68
CA PRO A 206 -17.90 4.70 4.59
C PRO A 206 -17.74 4.07 5.98
N GLY A 207 -17.83 4.92 7.02
CA GLY A 207 -17.73 4.52 8.42
C GLY A 207 -16.34 4.03 8.85
N PHE A 208 -15.32 4.21 8.01
CA PHE A 208 -13.94 3.95 8.39
C PHE A 208 -13.31 5.21 8.99
N THR A 209 -12.58 5.05 10.08
CA THR A 209 -11.72 6.10 10.63
C THR A 209 -10.37 5.48 10.97
N LEU A 210 -9.28 6.06 10.46
CA LEU A 210 -7.94 5.71 10.90
C LEU A 210 -7.65 6.49 12.17
N THR A 211 -7.61 5.80 13.31
CA THR A 211 -7.32 6.45 14.59
C THR A 211 -5.83 6.72 14.72
N SER A 212 -5.44 7.89 15.24
CA SER A 212 -4.03 8.23 15.44
C SER A 212 -3.39 7.31 16.48
N THR A 213 -4.16 6.94 17.52
CA THR A 213 -3.77 6.01 18.57
C THR A 213 -3.43 4.62 18.03
N ASP A 214 -4.13 4.12 17.00
CA ASP A 214 -3.77 2.84 16.36
C ASP A 214 -2.36 2.86 15.75
N LEU A 215 -1.92 4.03 15.26
CA LEU A 215 -0.59 4.21 14.70
C LEU A 215 0.45 4.45 15.79
N GLU A 216 0.13 5.22 16.82
CA GLU A 216 0.98 5.44 18.00
C GLU A 216 1.31 4.11 18.68
N MET A 217 0.33 3.23 18.90
CA MET A 217 0.57 1.88 19.44
C MET A 217 1.55 1.04 18.61
N VAL A 218 1.72 1.32 17.31
CA VAL A 218 2.69 0.63 16.46
C VAL A 218 4.07 1.27 16.57
N LEU A 219 4.12 2.59 16.75
CA LEU A 219 5.35 3.35 16.88
C LEU A 219 5.97 3.21 18.28
N ASP A 220 5.12 3.08 19.31
CA ASP A 220 5.50 2.98 20.72
C ASP A 220 5.68 1.53 21.18
N GLN A 221 5.58 0.57 20.26
CA GLN A 221 5.57 -0.85 20.57
C GLN A 221 6.95 -1.31 21.08
N ASP A 222 7.14 -1.27 22.40
CA ASP A 222 8.30 -1.85 23.07
C ASP A 222 8.15 -3.38 23.04
N PRO A 223 9.07 -4.14 22.43
CA PRO A 223 8.99 -5.60 22.30
C PRO A 223 9.12 -6.27 23.68
N GLY A 224 8.04 -6.26 24.47
CA GLY A 224 8.01 -6.85 25.81
C GLY A 224 6.85 -6.40 26.70
N SER A 225 6.19 -5.29 26.40
CA SER A 225 5.10 -4.77 27.25
C SER A 225 3.73 -5.26 26.75
N SER A 226 3.42 -6.53 27.06
CA SER A 226 2.07 -7.07 26.89
C SER A 226 1.59 -7.59 28.24
N SER A 227 1.09 -6.69 29.09
CA SER A 227 0.31 -7.07 30.27
C SER A 227 -1.14 -7.30 29.84
N GLU A 228 -1.41 -8.38 29.11
CA GLU A 228 -2.79 -8.78 28.86
C GLU A 228 -3.41 -9.21 30.20
N GLU A 229 -4.59 -8.69 30.51
CA GLU A 229 -5.38 -9.19 31.63
C GLU A 229 -5.63 -10.69 31.46
N GLU A 230 -5.28 -11.48 32.49
CA GLU A 230 -5.66 -12.88 32.55
C GLU A 230 -7.19 -12.97 32.64
N VAL A 231 -7.80 -13.53 31.60
CA VAL A 231 -9.24 -13.73 31.51
C VAL A 231 -9.52 -15.17 31.10
N ASP A 232 -10.53 -15.81 31.65
CA ASP A 232 -10.82 -17.22 31.35
C ASP A 232 -12.15 -17.35 30.60
N PHE A 233 -12.08 -17.35 29.27
CA PHE A 233 -13.25 -17.41 28.38
C PHE A 233 -13.30 -18.73 27.62
N ALA A 234 -14.47 -19.38 27.64
CA ALA A 234 -14.76 -20.55 26.82
C ALA A 234 -15.42 -20.15 25.49
N CYS A 235 -14.93 -20.71 24.38
CA CYS A 235 -15.46 -20.44 23.04
C CYS A 235 -16.93 -20.87 22.91
N PRO A 236 -17.85 -19.97 22.51
CA PRO A 236 -19.29 -20.24 22.43
C PRO A 236 -19.68 -21.00 21.16
N GLU A 237 -18.74 -21.17 20.21
CA GLU A 237 -19.00 -21.90 18.98
C GLU A 237 -19.27 -23.38 19.30
N ARG A 238 -20.41 -23.89 18.84
CA ARG A 238 -20.81 -25.29 19.08
C ARG A 238 -19.73 -26.25 18.60
N GLY A 239 -19.27 -27.12 19.50
CA GLY A 239 -18.27 -28.14 19.22
C GLY A 239 -16.81 -27.68 19.29
N CYS A 240 -16.52 -26.42 19.63
CA CYS A 240 -15.13 -25.98 19.80
C CYS A 240 -14.55 -26.32 21.18
N GLY A 241 -15.22 -25.88 22.26
CA GLY A 241 -14.83 -26.19 23.64
C GLY A 241 -13.49 -25.60 24.11
N LYS A 242 -12.79 -24.80 23.29
CA LYS A 242 -11.51 -24.18 23.67
C LYS A 242 -11.71 -23.10 24.73
N ARG A 243 -10.80 -23.05 25.70
CA ARG A 243 -10.70 -22.00 26.71
C ARG A 243 -9.46 -21.16 26.44
N MET A 244 -9.59 -19.84 26.54
CA MET A 244 -8.50 -18.90 26.36
C MET A 244 -8.26 -18.13 27.65
N ARG A 245 -6.98 -17.90 27.96
CA ARG A 245 -6.52 -17.25 29.19
C ARG A 245 -6.22 -15.75 29.04
N SER A 246 -6.46 -15.19 27.86
CA SER A 246 -6.28 -13.77 27.60
C SER A 246 -7.28 -13.27 26.56
N ARG A 247 -7.55 -11.96 26.57
CA ARG A 247 -8.43 -11.33 25.58
C ARG A 247 -7.84 -11.43 24.16
N GLY A 248 -6.52 -11.32 24.02
CA GLY A 248 -5.83 -11.49 22.74
C GLY A 248 -6.00 -12.90 22.18
N ALA A 249 -5.77 -13.93 23.01
CA ALA A 249 -6.01 -15.32 22.63
C ALA A 249 -7.47 -15.56 22.25
N TRP A 250 -8.42 -14.97 22.97
CA TRP A 250 -9.84 -15.03 22.62
C TRP A 250 -10.15 -14.42 21.25
N ALA A 251 -9.65 -13.21 20.99
CA ALA A 251 -9.89 -12.52 19.72
C ALA A 251 -9.29 -13.29 18.55
N ALA A 252 -8.04 -13.74 18.66
CA ALA A 252 -7.37 -14.56 17.65
C ALA A 252 -8.14 -15.87 17.39
N HIS A 253 -8.68 -16.49 18.43
CA HIS A 253 -9.47 -17.71 18.29
C HIS A 253 -10.81 -17.47 17.58
N ALA A 254 -11.52 -16.38 17.91
CA ALA A 254 -12.75 -16.00 17.21
C ALA A 254 -12.49 -15.67 15.73
N GLU A 255 -11.37 -15.01 15.42
CA GLU A 255 -10.95 -14.77 14.04
C GLU A 255 -10.62 -16.06 13.28
N TRP A 256 -9.98 -17.03 13.96
CA TRP A 256 -9.73 -18.36 13.40
C TRP A 256 -11.03 -19.06 12.98
N HIS A 257 -12.07 -19.05 13.83
CA HIS A 257 -13.38 -19.62 13.49
C HIS A 257 -13.98 -18.96 12.24
N ARG A 258 -13.95 -17.63 12.19
CA ARG A 258 -14.43 -16.88 11.02
C ARG A 258 -13.67 -17.25 9.75
N ALA A 259 -12.35 -17.35 9.83
CA ALA A 259 -11.50 -17.73 8.70
C ALA A 259 -11.78 -19.16 8.24
N GLU A 260 -11.97 -20.09 9.16
CA GLU A 260 -12.28 -21.49 8.86
C GLU A 260 -13.64 -21.64 8.17
N CYS A 261 -14.66 -20.95 8.67
CA CYS A 261 -15.97 -20.89 8.01
C CYS A 261 -15.87 -20.31 6.60
N ALA A 262 -15.08 -19.25 6.39
CA ALA A 262 -14.87 -18.67 5.06
C ALA A 262 -14.16 -19.64 4.11
N ARG A 263 -13.12 -20.35 4.57
CA ARG A 263 -12.42 -21.39 3.80
C ARG A 263 -13.37 -22.52 3.38
N ARG A 264 -14.18 -23.03 4.31
CA ARG A 264 -15.18 -24.08 4.03
C ARG A 264 -16.18 -23.64 2.97
N LYS A 265 -16.71 -22.42 3.08
CA LYS A 265 -17.62 -21.83 2.07
C LYS A 265 -16.95 -21.73 0.69
N HIS A 266 -15.69 -21.29 0.65
CA HIS A 266 -14.94 -21.19 -0.61
C HIS A 266 -14.69 -22.56 -1.25
N LEU A 267 -14.29 -23.57 -0.46
CA LEU A 267 -14.09 -24.93 -0.93
C LEU A 267 -15.40 -25.56 -1.44
N ALA A 268 -16.51 -25.37 -0.72
CA ALA A 268 -17.82 -25.84 -1.16
C ALA A 268 -18.22 -25.21 -2.50
N LYS A 269 -18.06 -23.88 -2.65
CA LYS A 269 -18.34 -23.19 -3.92
C LYS A 269 -17.47 -23.69 -5.07
N ARG A 270 -16.20 -24.03 -4.80
CA ARG A 270 -15.30 -24.62 -5.80
C ARG A 270 -15.65 -26.05 -6.18
N ALA A 271 -16.28 -26.81 -5.29
CA ALA A 271 -16.73 -28.18 -5.57
C ALA A 271 -18.07 -28.22 -6.32
N SER A 272 -18.85 -27.13 -6.26
CA SER A 272 -20.13 -27.00 -6.96
C SER A 272 -20.02 -26.34 -8.35
N ASN A 273 -18.83 -25.90 -8.75
CA ASN A 273 -18.51 -25.30 -10.05
C ASN A 273 -17.57 -26.22 -10.84
#